data_AF-A0A5D9D9U3-F1
#
_entry.id   AF-A0A5D9D9U3-F1
#
_cell.length_a   1.000
_cell.length_b   1.000
_cell.length_c   1.000
_cell.angle_alpha   90.00
_cell.angle_beta   90.00
_cell.angle_gamma   90.00
#
_symmetry.space_group_name_H-M   'P 1'
#
loop_
_entity.id
_entity.type
_entity.pdbx_description
1 polymer ?
#
loop_
_entity_poly.entity_id
_entity_poly.type
_entity_poly.pdbx_seq_one_letter_code
_entity_poly.pdbx_strand_id
1 'polypeptide(L)'
;MSKKIFIHCGMHKTGSSSIQHSLYNSRNDLIKYGWDFISDNPSGNCSRHISVWRENGEVRTKFQSRFFELLESSQSDYTIISAEHLSVISSEGEIRKLKKEVEKNYAEVEVIFYLRRQDKLAISFKAQASKMLSIGKLP
;
A
#
# COMPACT_ATOMS: atom_id res chain seq x y z
N MET A 1 -9.90 17.09 17.14
CA MET A 1 -8.49 16.99 16.67
C MET A 1 -8.52 16.60 15.21
N SER A 2 -7.59 17.10 14.39
CA SER A 2 -7.46 16.67 12.98
C SER A 2 -6.70 15.34 12.93
N LYS A 3 -7.30 14.30 12.33
CA LYS A 3 -6.57 13.05 12.08
C LYS A 3 -5.61 13.22 10.90
N LYS A 4 -4.46 12.55 10.96
CA LYS A 4 -3.45 12.50 9.91
C LYS A 4 -3.29 11.08 9.38
N ILE A 5 -3.17 10.93 8.07
CA ILE A 5 -2.84 9.64 7.45
C ILE A 5 -1.49 9.69 6.74
N PHE A 6 -0.74 8.60 6.90
CA PHE A 6 0.47 8.28 6.16
C PHE A 6 0.14 7.16 5.18
N ILE A 7 0.25 7.47 3.89
CA ILE A 7 0.05 6.52 2.80
C ILE A 7 1.43 6.05 2.35
N HIS A 8 1.79 4.85 2.79
CA HIS A 8 3.02 4.19 2.36
C HIS A 8 2.79 3.45 1.03
N CYS A 9 3.58 3.82 0.03
CA CYS A 9 3.57 3.17 -1.27
C CYS A 9 5.01 3.00 -1.81
N GLY A 10 5.14 2.10 -2.78
CA GLY A 10 6.43 1.77 -3.37
C GLY A 10 6.30 0.52 -4.22
N MET A 11 7.20 0.37 -5.19
CA MET A 11 7.22 -0.83 -6.03
C MET A 11 7.56 -2.07 -5.21
N HIS A 12 7.14 -3.25 -5.69
CA HIS A 12 7.64 -4.52 -5.17
C HIS A 12 9.18 -4.52 -5.13
N LYS A 13 9.76 -5.28 -4.19
CA LYS A 13 11.23 -5.43 -4.03
C LYS A 13 11.96 -4.18 -3.57
N THR A 14 11.27 -3.28 -2.92
CA THR A 14 11.85 -2.11 -2.26
C THR A 14 12.15 -2.32 -0.77
N GLY A 15 11.79 -3.48 -0.20
CA GLY A 15 11.92 -3.72 1.25
C GLY A 15 10.66 -3.35 2.04
N SER A 16 9.61 -2.94 1.34
CA SER A 16 8.23 -2.71 1.83
C SER A 16 7.74 -3.79 2.78
N SER A 17 7.98 -5.08 2.48
CA SER A 17 7.51 -6.20 3.30
C SER A 17 8.06 -6.17 4.74
N SER A 18 9.33 -5.80 4.92
CA SER A 18 9.92 -5.71 6.27
C SER A 18 9.26 -4.60 7.09
N ILE A 19 9.00 -3.46 6.47
CA ILE A 19 8.30 -2.33 7.09
C ILE A 19 6.87 -2.74 7.46
N GLN A 20 6.13 -3.30 6.50
CA GLN A 20 4.74 -3.75 6.67
C GLN A 20 4.61 -4.79 7.79
N HIS A 21 5.49 -5.79 7.84
CA HIS A 21 5.48 -6.80 8.90
C HIS A 21 5.83 -6.22 10.26
N SER A 22 6.82 -5.33 10.33
CA SER A 22 7.20 -4.67 11.59
C SER A 22 6.03 -3.84 12.14
N LEU A 23 5.35 -3.07 11.29
CA LEU A 23 4.19 -2.27 11.66
C LEU A 23 3.01 -3.14 12.08
N TYR A 24 2.72 -4.22 11.33
CA TYR A 24 1.65 -5.15 11.66
C TYR A 24 1.86 -5.81 13.01
N ASN A 25 3.06 -6.33 13.26
CA ASN A 25 3.40 -7.02 14.51
C ASN A 25 3.38 -6.07 15.72
N SER A 26 3.66 -4.79 15.50
CA SER A 26 3.68 -3.76 16.55
C SER A 26 2.36 -3.00 16.69
N ARG A 27 1.31 -3.37 15.94
CA ARG A 27 0.05 -2.59 15.85
C ARG A 27 -0.59 -2.30 17.21
N ASN A 28 -0.58 -3.29 18.11
CA ASN A 28 -1.23 -3.16 19.41
C ASN A 28 -0.48 -2.16 20.30
N ASP A 29 0.84 -2.03 20.12
CA ASP A 29 1.63 -1.04 20.82
C ASP A 29 1.47 0.34 20.18
N LEU A 30 1.45 0.42 18.84
CA LEU A 30 1.15 1.66 18.11
C LEU A 30 -0.16 2.31 18.59
N ILE A 31 -1.22 1.50 18.74
CA ILE A 31 -2.55 1.98 19.17
C ILE A 31 -2.48 2.67 20.54
N LYS A 32 -1.65 2.17 21.47
CA LYS A 32 -1.46 2.79 22.80
C LYS A 32 -0.86 4.19 22.72
N TYR A 33 -0.14 4.50 21.63
CA TYR A 33 0.47 5.80 21.37
C TYR A 33 -0.34 6.66 20.38
N GLY A 34 -1.57 6.27 20.06
CA GLY A 34 -2.44 7.03 19.14
C GLY A 34 -2.14 6.79 17.66
N TRP A 35 -1.45 5.70 17.32
CA TRP A 35 -1.15 5.28 15.95
C TRP A 35 -1.91 4.00 15.57
N ASP A 36 -2.49 3.94 14.39
CA ASP A 36 -3.08 2.71 13.84
C ASP A 36 -2.45 2.33 12.51
N PHE A 37 -2.03 1.08 12.38
CA PHE A 37 -1.58 0.52 11.11
C PHE A 37 -2.69 -0.36 10.53
N ILE A 38 -3.45 0.22 9.61
CA ILE A 38 -4.64 -0.41 9.04
C ILE A 38 -4.27 -1.44 7.97
N SER A 39 -4.65 -2.69 8.24
CA SER A 39 -4.47 -3.83 7.34
C SER A 39 -5.43 -4.94 7.73
N ASP A 40 -6.08 -5.56 6.75
CA ASP A 40 -6.96 -6.72 6.95
C ASP A 40 -6.25 -8.07 6.78
N ASN A 41 -4.92 -8.06 6.78
CA ASN A 41 -4.10 -9.23 6.52
C ASN A 41 -2.76 -9.16 7.27
N PRO A 42 -2.14 -10.30 7.59
CA PRO A 42 -0.87 -10.34 8.32
C PRO A 42 0.36 -9.80 7.59
N SER A 43 0.28 -9.60 6.27
CA SER A 43 1.40 -9.05 5.51
C SER A 43 1.45 -7.53 5.54
N GLY A 44 0.46 -6.85 6.14
CA GLY A 44 0.39 -5.38 6.17
C GLY A 44 0.19 -4.72 4.80
N ASN A 45 -0.13 -5.49 3.75
CA ASN A 45 -0.21 -4.99 2.38
C ASN A 45 -1.67 -4.98 1.90
N CYS A 46 -2.19 -3.79 1.59
CA CYS A 46 -3.55 -3.58 1.13
C CYS A 46 -3.71 -3.59 -0.40
N SER A 47 -2.66 -3.98 -1.16
CA SER A 47 -2.71 -4.08 -2.63
C SER A 47 -3.86 -4.94 -3.17
N ARG A 48 -4.35 -5.94 -2.41
CA ARG A 48 -5.47 -6.79 -2.83
C ARG A 48 -6.75 -6.00 -3.13
N HIS A 49 -6.89 -4.82 -2.53
CA HIS A 49 -8.06 -3.94 -2.68
C HIS A 49 -7.89 -2.91 -3.79
N ILE A 50 -6.82 -3.02 -4.56
CA ILE A 50 -6.52 -2.17 -5.72
C ILE A 50 -6.33 -3.12 -6.90
N SER A 51 -7.36 -3.21 -7.74
CA SER A 51 -7.30 -3.99 -8.97
C SER A 51 -6.38 -3.29 -9.96
N VAL A 52 -5.46 -4.05 -10.57
CA VAL A 52 -4.52 -3.55 -11.59
C VAL A 52 -4.62 -4.48 -12.80
N TRP A 53 -4.85 -3.92 -13.98
CA TRP A 53 -4.89 -4.67 -15.23
C TRP A 53 -4.32 -3.85 -16.39
N ARG A 54 -4.15 -4.48 -17.55
CA ARG A 54 -3.77 -3.79 -18.79
C ARG A 54 -4.94 -3.73 -19.74
N GLU A 55 -5.15 -2.58 -20.35
CA GLU A 55 -6.18 -2.34 -21.36
C GLU A 55 -5.57 -1.46 -22.45
N ASN A 56 -5.57 -1.92 -23.70
CA ASN A 56 -4.98 -1.20 -24.84
C ASN A 56 -3.53 -0.76 -24.64
N GLY A 57 -2.72 -1.55 -23.92
CA GLY A 57 -1.33 -1.25 -23.61
C GLY A 57 -1.11 -0.31 -22.42
N GLU A 58 -2.18 0.25 -21.85
CA GLU A 58 -2.14 1.12 -20.68
C GLU A 58 -2.40 0.34 -19.40
N VAL A 59 -1.71 0.70 -18.31
CA VAL A 59 -2.00 0.18 -16.97
C VAL A 59 -3.22 0.92 -16.43
N ARG A 60 -4.24 0.16 -16.04
CA ARG A 60 -5.46 0.65 -15.41
C ARG A 60 -5.50 0.17 -13.96
N THR A 61 -6.09 1.00 -13.11
CA THR A 61 -6.24 0.72 -11.68
C THR A 61 -7.67 1.03 -11.23
N LYS A 62 -8.18 0.30 -10.24
CA LYS A 62 -9.46 0.61 -9.60
C LYS A 62 -9.46 0.21 -8.14
N PHE A 63 -9.83 1.15 -7.27
CA PHE A 63 -10.07 0.86 -5.85
C PHE A 63 -11.36 0.06 -5.64
N GLN A 64 -11.26 -0.97 -4.81
CA GLN A 64 -12.40 -1.70 -4.27
C GLN A 64 -12.94 -1.00 -3.02
N SER A 65 -14.23 -1.16 -2.72
CA SER A 65 -14.88 -0.53 -1.56
C SER A 65 -14.15 -0.83 -0.25
N ARG A 66 -13.63 -2.06 -0.11
CA ARG A 66 -12.89 -2.50 1.06
C ARG A 66 -11.65 -1.65 1.38
N PHE A 67 -11.00 -1.07 0.37
CA PHE A 67 -9.89 -0.15 0.60
C PHE A 67 -10.34 1.08 1.40
N PHE A 68 -11.51 1.64 1.05
CA PHE A 68 -12.05 2.83 1.71
C PHE A 68 -12.65 2.51 3.08
N GLU A 69 -13.29 1.35 3.23
CA GLU A 69 -13.75 0.88 4.55
C GLU A 69 -12.61 0.78 5.58
N LEU A 70 -11.41 0.39 5.13
CA LEU A 70 -10.23 0.36 6.00
C LEU A 70 -9.78 1.77 6.43
N LEU A 71 -9.93 2.78 5.56
CA LEU A 71 -9.62 4.16 5.92
C LEU A 71 -10.55 4.68 7.02
N GLU A 72 -11.79 4.21 7.03
CA GLU A 72 -12.83 4.56 8.00
C GLU A 72 -12.70 3.81 9.33
N SER A 73 -11.99 2.67 9.37
CA SER A 73 -11.93 1.83 10.56
C SER A 73 -11.05 2.37 11.69
N SER A 74 -10.09 3.26 11.38
CA SER A 74 -9.15 3.79 12.37
C SER A 74 -9.82 4.82 13.29
N GLN A 75 -9.70 4.59 14.59
CA GLN A 75 -10.09 5.53 15.65
C GLN A 75 -8.91 6.37 16.16
N SER A 76 -7.70 6.11 15.68
CA SER A 76 -6.47 6.79 16.10
C SER A 76 -6.28 8.16 15.44
N ASP A 77 -5.45 9.01 16.06
CA ASP A 77 -5.10 10.33 15.54
C ASP A 77 -4.16 10.23 14.32
N TYR A 78 -3.27 9.24 14.34
CA TYR A 78 -2.35 8.94 13.25
C TYR A 78 -2.67 7.58 12.64
N THR A 79 -2.92 7.52 11.34
CA THR A 79 -3.17 6.27 10.62
C THR A 79 -2.06 6.02 9.61
N ILE A 80 -1.62 4.77 9.49
CA ILE A 80 -0.71 4.33 8.42
C ILE A 80 -1.43 3.26 7.61
N ILE A 81 -1.51 3.46 6.28
CA ILE A 81 -1.93 2.43 5.33
C ILE A 81 -0.81 2.14 4.35
N SER A 82 -0.65 0.88 3.98
CA SER A 82 0.40 0.47 3.06
C SER A 82 -0.15 -0.38 1.92
N ALA A 83 0.10 0.02 0.68
CA ALA A 83 -0.20 -0.79 -0.50
C ALA A 83 0.79 -0.50 -1.64
N GLU A 84 1.39 -1.55 -2.18
CA GLU A 84 2.36 -1.43 -3.28
C GLU A 84 1.66 -1.00 -4.58
N HIS A 85 0.43 -1.45 -4.83
CA HIS A 85 -0.34 -1.08 -6.02
C HIS A 85 -0.70 0.41 -6.09
N LEU A 86 -0.59 1.15 -4.98
CA LEU A 86 -0.70 2.62 -5.02
C LEU A 86 0.39 3.27 -5.91
N SER A 87 1.54 2.60 -6.07
CA SER A 87 2.65 3.10 -6.89
C SER A 87 2.38 3.09 -8.39
N VAL A 88 1.35 2.36 -8.85
CA VAL A 88 1.01 2.20 -10.27
C VAL A 88 -0.26 2.95 -10.66
N ILE A 89 -0.88 3.69 -9.74
CA ILE A 89 -2.04 4.52 -10.03
C ILE A 89 -1.59 5.77 -10.77
N SER A 90 -2.03 5.91 -12.03
CA SER A 90 -1.70 7.06 -12.89
C SER A 90 -2.94 7.83 -13.37
N SER A 91 -4.14 7.25 -13.20
CA SER A 91 -5.39 7.90 -13.60
C SER A 91 -5.71 9.06 -12.67
N GLU A 92 -5.88 10.25 -13.24
CA GLU A 92 -6.33 11.44 -12.49
C GLU A 92 -7.65 11.18 -11.75
N GLY A 93 -8.58 10.45 -12.37
CA GLY A 93 -9.87 10.11 -11.77
C GLY A 93 -9.72 9.27 -10.49
N GLU A 94 -8.86 8.26 -10.50
CA GLU A 94 -8.62 7.41 -9.32
C GLU A 94 -7.84 8.16 -8.23
N ILE A 95 -6.90 9.04 -8.60
CA ILE A 95 -6.18 9.90 -7.65
C ILE A 95 -7.17 10.86 -6.97
N ARG A 96 -8.06 11.51 -7.73
CA ARG A 96 -9.10 12.40 -7.19
C ARG A 96 -10.07 11.63 -6.29
N LYS A 97 -10.43 10.40 -6.66
CA LYS A 97 -11.26 9.52 -5.83
C LYS A 97 -10.58 9.19 -4.51
N LEU A 98 -9.32 8.75 -4.54
CA LEU A 98 -8.54 8.48 -3.32
C LEU A 98 -8.49 9.72 -2.42
N LYS A 99 -8.15 10.88 -2.99
CA LYS A 99 -8.09 12.15 -2.27
C LYS A 99 -9.42 12.45 -1.56
N LYS A 100 -10.53 12.41 -2.30
CA LYS A 100 -11.87 12.68 -1.74
C LYS A 100 -12.21 11.73 -0.59
N GLU A 101 -11.90 10.44 -0.73
CA GLU A 101 -12.22 9.44 0.30
C GLU A 101 -11.35 9.59 1.55
N VAL A 102 -10.07 9.93 1.37
CA VAL A 102 -9.16 10.22 2.50
C VAL A 102 -9.58 11.48 3.25
N GLU A 103 -9.92 12.55 2.54
CA GLU A 103 -10.31 13.85 3.13
C GLU A 103 -11.61 13.80 3.95
N LYS A 104 -12.40 12.72 3.87
CA LYS A 104 -13.57 12.51 4.74
C LYS A 104 -13.20 12.38 6.21
N ASN A 105 -12.05 11.74 6.49
CA ASN A 105 -11.65 11.36 7.86
C ASN A 105 -10.31 11.97 8.28
N TYR A 106 -9.49 12.41 7.32
CA TYR A 106 -8.14 12.88 7.57
C TYR A 106 -7.97 14.30 7.02
N ALA A 107 -7.57 15.23 7.88
CA ALA A 107 -7.31 16.61 7.46
C ALA A 107 -5.89 16.76 6.88
N GLU A 108 -4.99 15.85 7.26
CA GLU A 108 -3.60 15.85 6.79
C GLU A 108 -3.27 14.51 6.12
N VAL A 109 -2.63 14.59 4.96
CA VAL A 109 -2.24 13.43 4.16
C VAL A 109 -0.76 13.54 3.83
N GLU A 110 0.01 12.53 4.23
CA GLU A 110 1.43 12.41 3.89
C GLU A 110 1.64 11.14 3.07
N VAL A 111 2.27 11.28 1.90
CA VAL A 111 2.57 10.15 1.02
C VAL A 111 4.04 9.81 1.16
N ILE A 112 4.33 8.59 1.61
CA ILE A 112 5.69 8.07 1.77
C ILE A 112 5.94 7.09 0.63
N PHE A 113 6.69 7.55 -0.37
CA PHE A 113 7.06 6.73 -1.52
C PHE A 113 8.47 6.17 -1.35
N TYR A 114 8.58 4.86 -1.14
CA TYR A 114 9.89 4.22 -0.98
C TYR A 114 10.46 3.79 -2.35
N LEU A 115 11.61 4.34 -2.72
CA LEU A 115 12.31 4.06 -3.98
C LEU A 115 13.58 3.24 -3.73
N ARG A 116 13.86 2.30 -4.64
CA ARG A 116 15.12 1.53 -4.66
C ARG A 116 15.88 1.86 -5.94
N ARG A 117 17.21 1.88 -5.86
CA ARG A 117 18.07 1.98 -7.06
C ARG A 117 17.68 0.93 -8.10
N GLN A 118 17.55 1.35 -9.35
CA GLN A 118 16.95 0.56 -10.44
C GLN A 118 17.77 -0.68 -10.82
N ASP A 119 19.09 -0.60 -10.75
CA ASP A 119 20.01 -1.74 -10.93
C ASP A 119 19.74 -2.86 -9.91
N LYS A 120 19.62 -2.49 -8.63
CA LYS A 120 19.31 -3.42 -7.54
C LYS A 120 17.88 -3.95 -7.63
N LEU A 121 16.94 -3.12 -8.14
CA LEU A 121 15.56 -3.52 -8.36
C LEU A 121 15.48 -4.62 -9.41
N ALA A 122 16.11 -4.42 -10.57
CA ALA A 122 16.12 -5.39 -11.67
C ALA A 122 16.73 -6.75 -11.26
N ILE A 123 17.86 -6.73 -10.55
CA ILE A 123 18.49 -7.95 -10.01
C ILE A 123 17.53 -8.66 -9.04
N SER A 124 16.89 -7.92 -8.14
CA SER A 124 15.96 -8.48 -7.16
C SER A 124 14.69 -9.07 -7.81
N PHE A 125 14.19 -8.46 -8.89
CA PHE A 125 13.07 -9.00 -9.67
C PHE A 125 13.46 -10.29 -10.38
N LYS A 126 14.60 -10.31 -11.09
CA LYS A 126 15.11 -11.51 -11.77
C LYS A 126 15.29 -12.67 -10.79
N ALA A 127 15.90 -12.42 -9.63
CA ALA A 127 16.10 -13.44 -8.61
C ALA A 127 14.78 -14.02 -8.05
N GLN A 128 13.73 -13.21 -7.93
CA GLN A 128 12.41 -13.71 -7.52
C GLN A 128 11.79 -14.60 -8.62
N ALA A 129 11.81 -14.14 -9.88
CA ALA A 129 11.26 -14.90 -10.99
C ALA A 129 11.94 -16.28 -11.11
N SER A 130 13.26 -16.36 -10.95
CA SER A 130 14.00 -17.62 -10.95
C SER A 130 13.56 -18.58 -9.83
N LYS A 131 13.25 -18.07 -8.63
CA LYS A 131 12.74 -18.91 -7.53
C LYS A 131 11.33 -19.46 -7.80
N MET A 132 10.49 -18.71 -8.51
CA MET A 132 9.13 -19.18 -8.86
C MET A 132 9.18 -20.31 -9.88
N LEU A 133 10.09 -20.22 -10.87
CA LEU A 133 10.32 -21.28 -11.86
C LEU A 133 10.76 -22.60 -11.20
N SER A 134 11.63 -22.53 -10.18
CA SER A 134 12.09 -23.72 -9.46
C SER A 134 11.02 -24.40 -8.60
N ILE A 135 9.89 -23.72 -8.32
CA ILE A 135 8.80 -24.23 -7.46
C ILE A 135 7.58 -24.65 -8.31
N GLY A 136 7.68 -24.62 -9.64
CA GLY A 136 6.61 -25.08 -10.53
C GLY A 136 5.34 -24.22 -10.52
N LYS A 137 5.40 -23.02 -9.93
CA LYS A 137 4.33 -22.01 -10.03
C LYS A 137 4.72 -20.98 -11.07
N LEU A 138 4.37 -21.25 -12.33
CA LEU A 138 4.29 -20.20 -13.34
C LEU A 138 3.07 -19.30 -13.04
N PRO A 139 3.15 -18.00 -13.38
CA PRO A 139 2.06 -17.05 -13.16
C PRO A 139 0.78 -17.43 -13.91
#